data_AF-A0A328RQR3-F1
#
_entry.id   AF-A0A328RQR3-F1
#
_cell.length_a   1.000
_cell.length_b   1.000
_cell.length_c   1.000
_cell.angle_alpha   90.00
_cell.angle_beta   90.00
_cell.angle_gamma   90.00
#
_symmetry.space_group_name_H-M   'P 1'
#
loop_
_entity.id
_entity.type
_entity.pdbx_description
1 polymer ?
#
loop_
_entity_poly.entity_id
_entity_poly.type
_entity_poly.pdbx_seq_one_letter_code
_entity_poly.pdbx_strand_id
1 'polypeptide(L)'
;GAIYNTGDLTIYNSSINNNHAQEYGGAIYNSGVLTIDNSILSNNIVTFWGGAISNFYGNVTITNCTLNNNNAGDSGGAIWNSGTLTITDS
;
A
#
# COMPACT_ATOMS: atom_id res chain seq x y z
N GLY A 1 -4.59 1.93 7.99
CA GLY A 1 -4.10 0.54 7.84
C GLY A 1 -3.33 0.06 9.06
N ALA A 2 -2.76 -1.12 8.95
CA ALA A 2 -1.87 -1.74 9.94
C ALA A 2 -0.53 -1.00 10.13
N ILE A 3 -0.06 -0.27 9.11
CA ILE A 3 1.18 0.50 9.17
C ILE A 3 0.93 1.95 8.75
N TYR A 4 1.47 2.89 9.52
CA TYR A 4 1.42 4.33 9.26
C TYR A 4 2.86 4.86 9.10
N ASN A 5 3.26 5.17 7.87
CA ASN A 5 4.62 5.63 7.57
C ASN A 5 4.68 7.14 7.28
N THR A 6 5.51 7.85 8.03
CA THR A 6 5.87 9.27 7.83
C THR A 6 7.38 9.50 7.66
N GLY A 7 8.18 8.43 7.74
CA GLY A 7 9.63 8.46 7.56
C GLY A 7 10.05 7.49 6.46
N ASP A 8 11.17 6.79 6.68
CA ASP A 8 11.68 5.78 5.75
C ASP A 8 11.31 4.39 6.22
N LEU A 9 10.55 3.66 5.41
CA LEU A 9 10.11 2.29 5.69
C LEU A 9 10.49 1.36 4.54
N THR A 10 11.17 0.27 4.87
CA THR A 10 11.45 -0.84 3.96
C THR A 10 10.70 -2.08 4.41
N ILE A 11 9.95 -2.67 3.50
CA ILE A 11 9.29 -3.97 3.66
C ILE A 11 9.93 -4.94 2.67
N TYR A 12 10.51 -6.03 3.19
CA TYR A 12 11.23 -7.00 2.37
C TYR A 12 10.78 -8.41 2.73
N ASN A 13 10.57 -9.27 1.72
CA ASN A 13 10.22 -10.68 1.88
C ASN A 13 9.11 -10.92 2.92
N SER A 14 8.04 -10.12 2.81
CA SER A 14 7.01 -10.03 3.85
C SER A 14 5.61 -10.26 3.28
N SER A 15 4.67 -10.52 4.18
CA SER A 15 3.27 -10.72 3.83
C SER A 15 2.37 -9.81 4.68
N ILE A 16 1.63 -8.91 4.03
CA ILE A 16 0.74 -7.95 4.69
C ILE A 16 -0.66 -8.16 4.15
N ASN A 17 -1.46 -8.94 4.88
CA ASN A 17 -2.73 -9.44 4.38
C ASN A 17 -3.88 -9.23 5.35
N ASN A 18 -5.11 -9.22 4.80
CA ASN A 18 -6.36 -9.21 5.56
C ASN A 18 -6.51 -8.03 6.53
N ASN A 19 -5.93 -6.88 6.17
CA ASN A 19 -6.08 -5.67 6.96
C ASN A 19 -7.30 -4.87 6.51
N HIS A 20 -8.04 -4.32 7.47
CA HIS A 20 -9.21 -3.48 7.20
C HIS A 20 -9.06 -2.14 7.91
N ALA A 21 -9.17 -1.05 7.16
CA ALA A 21 -9.23 0.31 7.70
C ALA A 21 -10.50 1.04 7.24
N GLN A 22 -10.95 2.05 7.99
CA GLN A 22 -12.08 2.88 7.56
C GLN A 22 -11.62 3.96 6.57
N GLU A 23 -10.68 4.82 6.96
CA GLU A 23 -10.33 6.00 6.15
C GLU A 23 -9.24 5.75 5.10
N TYR A 24 -8.02 5.37 5.47
CA TYR A 24 -6.90 5.33 4.51
C TYR A 24 -6.06 4.07 4.61
N GLY A 25 -5.68 3.54 3.43
CA GLY A 25 -4.70 2.47 3.26
C GLY A 25 -5.12 1.22 4.02
N GLY A 26 -5.80 0.27 3.38
CA GLY A 26 -6.30 -0.92 4.10
C GLY A 26 -5.18 -1.66 4.83
N ALA A 27 -3.99 -1.72 4.23
CA ALA A 27 -2.75 -2.16 4.89
C ALA A 27 -1.84 -1.00 5.31
N ILE A 28 -1.44 -0.12 4.39
CA ILE A 28 -0.39 0.88 4.61
C ILE A 28 -0.89 2.26 4.24
N TYR A 29 -0.76 3.20 5.16
CA TYR A 29 -0.77 4.63 4.85
C TYR A 29 0.67 5.13 4.74
N ASN A 30 1.01 5.78 3.63
CA ASN A 30 2.33 6.34 3.39
C ASN A 30 2.25 7.85 3.14
N SER A 31 3.11 8.60 3.82
CA SER A 31 3.39 10.02 3.54
C SER A 31 4.89 10.34 3.54
N GLY A 32 5.74 9.32 3.77
CA GLY A 32 7.20 9.39 3.66
C GLY A 32 7.72 8.58 2.48
N VAL A 33 8.86 7.90 2.67
CA VAL A 33 9.45 6.98 1.67
C VAL A 33 9.11 5.54 2.05
N LEU A 34 8.52 4.81 1.11
CA LEU A 34 8.17 3.41 1.25
C LEU A 34 8.80 2.59 0.12
N THR A 35 9.64 1.62 0.50
CA THR A 35 10.16 0.61 -0.42
C THR A 35 9.58 -0.75 -0.05
N ILE A 36 8.98 -1.43 -1.02
CA ILE A 36 8.48 -2.79 -0.86
C ILE A 36 9.15 -3.67 -1.91
N ASP A 37 9.80 -4.73 -1.45
CA ASP A 37 10.46 -5.69 -2.33
C ASP A 37 10.12 -7.14 -1.95
N ASN A 38 9.94 -7.98 -2.97
CA ASN A 38 9.68 -9.41 -2.86
C ASN A 38 8.57 -9.76 -1.85
N SER A 39 7.46 -9.02 -1.85
CA SER A 39 6.43 -9.11 -0.81
C SER A 39 5.03 -9.31 -1.36
N ILE A 40 4.12 -9.80 -0.52
CA ILE A 40 2.72 -10.03 -0.88
C ILE A 40 1.84 -9.11 -0.04
N LEU A 41 1.03 -8.29 -0.71
CA LEU A 41 -0.01 -7.49 -0.08
C LEU A 41 -1.37 -7.98 -0.60
N SER A 42 -2.13 -8.71 0.21
CA SER A 42 -3.36 -9.36 -0.26
C SER A 42 -4.58 -9.17 0.64
N ASN A 43 -5.76 -9.14 0.03
CA ASN A 43 -7.04 -9.09 0.76
C ASN A 43 -7.15 -7.90 1.73
N ASN A 44 -6.50 -6.78 1.44
CA ASN A 44 -6.60 -5.58 2.27
C ASN A 44 -7.73 -4.68 1.77
N ILE A 45 -8.56 -4.20 2.70
CA ILE A 45 -9.83 -3.52 2.42
C ILE A 45 -9.87 -2.16 3.10
N VAL A 46 -10.37 -1.13 2.40
CA VAL A 46 -10.62 0.20 2.98
C VAL A 46 -11.91 0.81 2.44
N THR A 47 -12.58 1.64 3.23
CA THR A 47 -13.81 2.33 2.78
C THR A 47 -13.53 3.43 1.76
N PHE A 48 -12.41 4.16 1.86
CA PHE A 48 -12.08 5.22 0.89
C PHE A 48 -10.97 4.82 -0.09
N TRP A 49 -9.70 5.10 0.23
CA TRP A 49 -8.63 5.10 -0.77
C TRP A 49 -7.52 4.08 -0.49
N GLY A 50 -7.17 3.32 -1.54
CA GLY A 50 -6.02 2.42 -1.56
C GLY A 50 -6.19 1.19 -0.68
N GLY A 51 -6.79 0.12 -1.23
CA GLY A 51 -7.09 -1.12 -0.51
C GLY A 51 -5.88 -1.73 0.18
N ALA A 52 -4.72 -1.74 -0.47
CA ALA A 52 -3.45 -2.05 0.17
C ALA A 52 -2.75 -0.78 0.64
N ILE A 53 -2.41 0.12 -0.29
CA ILE A 53 -1.54 1.26 -0.03
C ILE A 53 -2.29 2.55 -0.36
N SER A 54 -2.32 3.49 0.57
CA SER A 54 -2.65 4.89 0.28
C SER A 54 -1.39 5.73 0.40
N ASN A 55 -0.88 6.25 -0.72
CA ASN A 55 0.28 7.12 -0.78
C ASN A 55 -0.14 8.58 -0.89
N PHE A 56 -0.02 9.31 0.22
CA PHE A 56 -0.41 10.69 0.39
C PHE A 56 0.82 11.61 0.32
N TYR A 57 1.12 12.11 -0.87
CA TYR A 57 2.29 12.96 -1.17
C TYR A 57 3.67 12.34 -0.85
N GLY A 58 3.74 11.04 -0.55
CA GLY A 58 5.00 10.32 -0.32
C GLY A 58 5.61 9.74 -1.59
N ASN A 59 6.68 8.95 -1.42
CA ASN A 59 7.33 8.19 -2.49
C ASN A 59 7.19 6.69 -2.21
N VAL A 60 6.66 5.94 -3.19
CA VAL A 60 6.50 4.49 -3.11
C VAL A 60 7.27 3.84 -4.25
N THR A 61 8.13 2.88 -3.90
CA THR A 61 8.77 1.95 -4.84
C THR A 61 8.34 0.53 -4.52
N ILE A 62 7.81 -0.18 -5.52
CA ILE A 62 7.36 -1.57 -5.41
C ILE A 62 8.09 -2.39 -6.45
N THR A 63 8.74 -3.46 -6.02
CA THR A 63 9.49 -4.36 -6.90
C THR A 63 9.21 -5.82 -6.53
N ASN A 64 9.00 -6.69 -7.52
CA ASN A 64 8.81 -8.13 -7.30
C ASN A 64 7.69 -8.47 -6.30
N CYS A 65 6.64 -7.66 -6.23
CA CYS A 65 5.55 -7.84 -5.27
C CYS A 65 4.28 -8.34 -5.94
N THR A 66 3.42 -9.01 -5.17
CA THR A 66 2.06 -9.35 -5.58
C THR A 66 1.05 -8.52 -4.80
N LEU A 67 0.17 -7.81 -5.52
CA LEU A 67 -0.92 -7.01 -4.94
C LEU A 67 -2.29 -7.51 -5.42
N ASN A 68 -2.81 -8.57 -4.81
CA ASN A 68 -4.05 -9.22 -5.23
C ASN A 68 -5.20 -9.02 -4.24
N ASN A 69 -6.43 -8.98 -4.76
CA ASN A 69 -7.67 -8.93 -3.98
C ASN A 69 -7.75 -7.76 -2.97
N ASN A 70 -7.03 -6.67 -3.22
CA ASN A 70 -7.12 -5.47 -2.40
C ASN A 70 -8.25 -4.58 -2.91
N ASN A 71 -9.09 -4.07 -2.02
CA ASN A 71 -10.29 -3.33 -2.38
C ASN A 71 -10.37 -1.97 -1.68
N ALA A 72 -10.65 -0.94 -2.46
CA ALA A 72 -10.98 0.39 -1.98
C ALA A 72 -12.45 0.69 -2.32
N GLY A 73 -13.21 1.20 -1.35
CA GLY A 73 -14.62 1.54 -1.56
C GLY A 73 -14.85 2.78 -2.41
N ASP A 74 -13.85 3.67 -2.53
CA ASP A 74 -13.94 4.88 -3.36
C ASP A 74 -12.94 4.83 -4.54
N SER A 75 -11.62 4.86 -4.27
CA SER A 75 -10.61 5.01 -5.34
C SER A 75 -9.31 4.23 -5.11
N GLY A 76 -8.67 3.84 -6.22
CA GLY A 76 -7.32 3.23 -6.25
C GLY A 76 -7.28 1.69 -6.29
N GLY A 77 -8.39 1.00 -6.02
CA GLY A 77 -8.38 -0.47 -5.96
C GLY A 77 -7.36 -0.97 -4.92
N ALA A 78 -6.20 -1.46 -5.38
CA ALA A 78 -5.08 -1.80 -4.50
C ALA A 78 -4.26 -0.59 -4.03
N ILE A 79 -3.98 0.38 -4.91
CA ILE A 79 -3.11 1.52 -4.59
C ILE A 79 -3.81 2.81 -4.98
N TRP A 80 -3.96 3.70 -4.02
CA TRP A 80 -4.24 5.10 -4.32
C TRP A 80 -2.95 5.90 -4.16
N ASN A 81 -2.64 6.78 -5.12
CA ASN A 81 -1.39 7.53 -5.15
C ASN A 81 -1.63 8.99 -5.54
N SER A 82 -1.25 9.91 -4.66
CA SER A 82 -1.14 11.35 -4.93
C SER A 82 0.29 11.89 -4.92
N GLY A 83 1.28 11.01 -4.66
CA GLY A 83 2.71 11.33 -4.71
C GLY A 83 3.40 10.63 -5.88
N THR A 84 4.61 10.11 -5.64
CA THR A 84 5.36 9.33 -6.63
C THR A 84 5.16 7.85 -6.40
N LEU A 85 4.94 7.11 -7.49
CA LEU A 85 4.82 5.65 -7.49
C LEU A 85 5.66 5.07 -8.62
N THR A 86 6.57 4.16 -8.27
CA THR A 86 7.31 3.33 -9.22
C THR A 86 7.00 1.86 -8.94
N ILE A 87 6.63 1.12 -10.00
CA ILE A 87 6.35 -0.32 -9.92
C ILE A 87 7.15 -1.02 -11.01
N THR A 88 7.86 -2.08 -10.63
CA THR A 88 8.60 -2.94 -11.55
C THR A 88 8.40 -4.41 -11.20
N ASP A 89 8.24 -5.28 -12.20
CA ASP A 89 8.19 -6.74 -12.03
C ASP A 89 7.12 -7.22 -11.03
N SER A 90 5.92 -6.64 -11.07
CA SER A 90 4.83 -6.81 -10.10
C SER A 90 3.47 -7.05 -10.73
#